data_AF-A0A1H2Z334-F1
#
_entry.id   AF-A0A1H2Z334-F1
#
_cell.length_a   1.000
_cell.length_b   1.000
_cell.length_c   1.000
_cell.angle_alpha   90.00
_cell.angle_beta   90.00
_cell.angle_gamma   90.00
#
_symmetry.space_group_name_H-M   'P 1'
#
loop_
_entity.id
_entity.type
_entity.pdbx_description
1 polymer ?
#
loop_
_entity_poly.entity_id
_entity_poly.type
_entity_poly.pdbx_seq_one_letter_code
_entity_poly.pdbx_strand_id
1 'polypeptide(L)'
;MRTKQKLLFWNKTAVTTQEQPVSFENRKKTAVTEAVRSIFNLNELKSIGMMLFGTMLMAFAFYHINYVNHLSEGGFVGLALLGSYVAGWSPALTSLLLDIPVILIAWYFMGRKYMLKAMLGALSFSLFYEWCERYSPLVIDLQGSLLAAALISGILTGVGAGIVIASGSATGGDDILAVLVSKWSRMKIGSVFFIFDGMVLLLSLLFMPLKETLYTVLAVWIASKFITLITQAAAKKQRPEYERETLQPKPVKTDVILLPLPKPAASAASVSYSPIRTKDTKHHVSTTRVKQSSAAGG
;
A
#
# COMPACT_ATOMS: atom_id res chain seq x y z
N MET A 1 40.85 -68.81 -3.76
CA MET A 1 40.21 -67.48 -3.61
C MET A 1 38.70 -67.67 -3.80
N ARG A 2 37.95 -67.69 -2.68
CA ARG A 2 36.96 -66.65 -2.28
C ARG A 2 35.71 -66.58 -3.17
N THR A 3 34.46 -66.60 -2.73
CA THR A 3 33.80 -66.89 -1.44
C THR A 3 32.31 -67.02 -1.81
N LYS A 4 31.61 -67.98 -1.19
CA LYS A 4 30.15 -68.00 -1.06
C LYS A 4 29.66 -66.66 -0.49
N GLN A 5 28.53 -66.12 -0.96
CA GLN A 5 27.49 -65.38 -0.20
C GLN A 5 26.76 -64.36 -1.07
N LYS A 6 25.50 -64.69 -1.41
CA LYS A 6 24.34 -63.79 -1.52
C LYS A 6 23.14 -64.71 -1.74
N LEU A 7 22.68 -65.42 -0.72
CA LEU A 7 21.67 -64.94 0.25
C LEU A 7 20.62 -64.07 -0.47
N LEU A 8 19.47 -64.68 -0.79
CA LEU A 8 18.30 -64.63 0.09
C LEU A 8 17.82 -63.18 0.28
N PHE A 9 17.19 -62.65 -0.76
CA PHE A 9 16.16 -61.61 -0.64
C PHE A 9 15.09 -61.84 -1.72
N TRP A 10 14.59 -63.08 -1.79
CA TRP A 10 13.36 -63.40 -2.53
C TRP A 10 12.21 -63.54 -1.53
N ASN A 11 11.97 -62.48 -0.76
CA ASN A 11 10.69 -62.26 -0.09
C ASN A 11 10.67 -60.85 0.52
N LYS A 12 10.05 -59.89 -0.17
CA LYS A 12 9.34 -58.78 0.48
C LYS A 12 8.57 -57.98 -0.57
N THR A 13 7.25 -58.04 -0.40
CA THR A 13 6.27 -56.99 -0.75
C THR A 13 6.07 -56.69 -2.23
N ALA A 14 5.32 -57.57 -2.90
CA ALA A 14 4.27 -57.10 -3.78
C ALA A 14 3.20 -56.39 -2.93
N VAL A 15 3.43 -55.11 -2.63
CA VAL A 15 2.34 -54.19 -2.27
C VAL A 15 2.09 -53.39 -3.53
N THR A 16 1.22 -53.93 -4.36
CA THR A 16 0.58 -53.19 -5.43
C THR A 16 -0.28 -52.13 -4.76
N THR A 17 0.28 -50.97 -4.47
CA THR A 17 -0.51 -49.79 -4.12
C THR A 17 -1.27 -49.40 -5.37
N GLN A 18 -2.46 -49.94 -5.52
CA GLN A 18 -3.49 -49.40 -6.39
C GLN A 18 -3.80 -47.99 -5.88
N GLU A 19 -3.06 -46.99 -6.36
CA GLU A 19 -3.51 -45.61 -6.29
C GLU A 19 -4.77 -45.49 -7.16
N GLN A 20 -5.93 -45.69 -6.53
CA GLN A 20 -7.22 -45.30 -7.09
C GLN A 20 -7.11 -43.83 -7.54
N PRO A 21 -7.46 -43.48 -8.79
CA PRO A 21 -7.40 -42.09 -9.24
C PRO A 21 -8.45 -41.30 -8.47
N VAL A 22 -8.02 -40.56 -7.44
CA VAL A 22 -8.89 -39.67 -6.67
C VAL A 22 -9.45 -38.64 -7.66
N SER A 23 -10.74 -38.79 -8.00
CA SER A 23 -11.39 -37.95 -9.01
C SER A 23 -11.17 -36.47 -8.72
N PHE A 24 -10.88 -35.68 -9.76
CA PHE A 24 -10.65 -34.23 -9.64
C PHE A 24 -11.81 -33.48 -8.96
N GLU A 25 -13.00 -34.06 -8.99
CA GLU A 25 -14.21 -33.55 -8.37
C GLU A 25 -14.19 -33.66 -6.83
N ASN A 26 -13.66 -34.78 -6.30
CA ASN A 26 -13.46 -34.95 -4.86
C ASN A 26 -12.39 -33.99 -4.31
N ARG A 27 -11.31 -33.69 -5.06
CA ARG A 27 -10.32 -32.68 -4.64
C ARG A 27 -10.93 -31.28 -4.49
N LYS A 28 -11.93 -30.92 -5.30
CA LYS A 28 -12.58 -29.60 -5.21
C LYS A 28 -13.48 -29.50 -3.98
N LYS A 29 -14.31 -30.51 -3.69
CA LYS A 29 -15.22 -30.51 -2.54
C LYS A 29 -14.45 -30.49 -1.21
N THR A 30 -13.41 -31.31 -1.06
CA THR A 30 -12.63 -31.36 0.20
C THR A 30 -11.90 -30.04 0.47
N ALA A 31 -11.34 -29.40 -0.57
CA ALA A 31 -10.63 -28.13 -0.41
C ALA A 31 -11.55 -26.95 -0.03
N VAL A 32 -12.80 -26.95 -0.50
CA VAL A 32 -13.80 -25.94 -0.09
C VAL A 32 -14.20 -26.16 1.36
N THR A 33 -14.52 -27.40 1.74
CA THR A 33 -14.89 -27.73 3.12
C THR A 33 -13.75 -27.46 4.10
N GLU A 34 -12.50 -27.73 3.72
CA GLU A 34 -11.32 -27.39 4.52
C GLU A 34 -11.07 -25.88 4.60
N ALA A 35 -11.30 -25.13 3.53
CA ALA A 35 -11.23 -23.67 3.56
C ALA A 35 -12.27 -23.11 4.54
N VAL A 36 -13.52 -23.57 4.44
CA VAL A 36 -14.63 -23.19 5.34
C VAL A 36 -14.33 -23.61 6.78
N ARG A 37 -13.80 -24.82 7.00
CA ARG A 37 -13.44 -25.28 8.35
C ARG A 37 -12.27 -24.49 8.94
N SER A 38 -11.32 -24.03 8.11
CA SER A 38 -10.21 -23.18 8.56
C SER A 38 -10.64 -21.78 8.98
N ILE A 39 -11.80 -21.30 8.52
CA ILE A 39 -12.38 -20.01 8.93
C ILE A 39 -12.77 -20.01 10.43
N PHE A 40 -13.09 -21.16 11.01
CA PHE A 40 -13.43 -21.28 12.44
C PHE A 40 -12.21 -21.27 13.38
N ASN A 41 -11.02 -20.94 12.88
CA ASN A 41 -9.83 -20.73 13.70
C ASN A 41 -9.86 -19.33 14.34
N LEU A 42 -9.38 -19.18 15.59
CA LEU A 42 -9.35 -17.90 16.32
C LEU A 42 -8.66 -16.77 15.56
N ASN A 43 -7.60 -17.10 14.79
CA ASN A 43 -6.89 -16.12 13.96
C ASN A 43 -7.70 -15.67 12.73
N GLU A 44 -8.51 -16.57 12.16
CA GLU A 44 -9.39 -16.22 11.05
C GLU A 44 -10.60 -15.43 11.53
N LEU A 45 -11.17 -15.77 12.69
CA LEU A 45 -12.25 -14.99 13.29
C LEU A 45 -11.80 -13.55 13.59
N LYS A 46 -10.58 -13.37 14.10
CA LYS A 46 -9.98 -12.04 14.25
C LYS A 46 -9.83 -11.32 12.91
N SER A 47 -9.41 -12.03 11.87
CA SER A 47 -9.28 -11.46 10.53
C SER A 47 -10.62 -11.02 9.95
N ILE A 48 -11.67 -11.82 10.15
CA ILE A 48 -13.04 -11.47 9.76
C ILE A 48 -13.55 -10.28 10.56
N GLY A 49 -13.31 -10.22 11.88
CA GLY A 49 -13.68 -9.06 12.69
C GLY A 49 -12.99 -7.77 12.24
N MET A 50 -11.69 -7.84 11.92
CA MET A 50 -10.96 -6.70 11.35
C MET A 50 -11.55 -6.30 9.99
N MET A 51 -11.81 -7.26 9.10
CA MET A 51 -12.44 -7.02 7.81
C MET A 51 -13.79 -6.32 7.97
N LEU A 52 -14.69 -6.85 8.79
CA LEU A 52 -16.03 -6.27 9.04
C LEU A 52 -15.92 -4.82 9.54
N PHE A 53 -15.05 -4.57 10.51
CA PHE A 53 -14.81 -3.23 11.04
C PHE A 53 -14.27 -2.29 9.96
N GLY A 54 -13.32 -2.75 9.15
CA GLY A 54 -12.78 -1.98 8.02
C GLY A 54 -13.85 -1.66 6.97
N THR A 55 -14.68 -2.64 6.61
CA THR A 55 -15.79 -2.43 5.65
C THR A 55 -16.85 -1.48 6.18
N MET A 56 -17.14 -1.51 7.47
CA MET A 56 -18.07 -0.58 8.11
C MET A 56 -17.53 0.85 8.10
N LEU A 57 -16.23 1.04 8.40
CA LEU A 57 -15.59 2.36 8.31
C LEU A 57 -15.60 2.92 6.89
N MET A 58 -15.34 2.08 5.90
CA MET A 58 -15.41 2.50 4.50
C MET A 58 -16.82 2.87 4.09
N ALA A 59 -17.81 2.03 4.40
CA ALA A 59 -19.21 2.30 4.07
C ALA A 59 -19.69 3.64 4.67
N PHE A 60 -19.33 3.89 5.93
CA PHE A 60 -19.61 5.16 6.59
C PHE A 60 -18.93 6.35 5.89
N ALA A 61 -17.65 6.23 5.54
CA ALA A 61 -16.95 7.30 4.83
C ALA A 61 -17.55 7.57 3.44
N PHE A 62 -17.88 6.51 2.69
CA PHE A 62 -18.39 6.61 1.33
C PHE A 62 -19.78 7.27 1.32
N TYR A 63 -20.68 6.85 2.21
CA TYR A 63 -22.01 7.42 2.24
C TYR A 63 -22.03 8.79 2.93
N HIS A 64 -21.63 8.88 4.20
CA HIS A 64 -21.83 10.09 5.01
C HIS A 64 -20.91 11.24 4.63
N ILE A 65 -19.74 10.95 4.04
CA ILE A 65 -18.78 11.98 3.64
C ILE A 65 -18.75 12.12 2.13
N ASN A 66 -18.45 11.06 1.37
CA ASN A 66 -18.23 11.23 -0.08
C ASN A 66 -19.52 11.60 -0.81
N TYR A 67 -20.55 10.77 -0.67
CA TYR A 67 -21.81 10.92 -1.37
C TYR A 67 -22.53 12.23 -1.01
N VAL A 68 -22.62 12.55 0.29
CA VAL A 68 -23.27 13.79 0.77
C VAL A 68 -22.53 15.06 0.34
N ASN A 69 -21.18 15.03 0.25
CA ASN A 69 -20.37 16.20 -0.09
C ASN A 69 -19.95 16.27 -1.57
N HIS A 70 -20.54 15.43 -2.42
CA HIS A 70 -20.21 15.32 -3.84
C HIS A 70 -18.71 15.12 -4.11
N LEU A 71 -18.00 14.46 -3.19
CA LEU A 71 -16.66 14.00 -3.48
C LEU A 71 -16.80 12.80 -4.41
N SER A 72 -16.24 12.93 -5.61
CA SER A 72 -16.11 11.79 -6.51
C SER A 72 -15.34 10.66 -5.83
N GLU A 73 -15.56 9.44 -6.30
CA GLU A 73 -14.74 8.29 -5.94
C GLU A 73 -13.76 7.97 -7.06
N GLY A 74 -12.60 7.42 -6.69
CA GLY A 74 -11.60 6.90 -7.61
C GLY A 74 -11.90 5.46 -8.02
N GLY A 75 -10.90 4.79 -8.57
CA GLY A 75 -10.94 3.35 -8.78
C GLY A 75 -12.01 2.87 -9.75
N PHE A 76 -12.54 1.68 -9.50
CA PHE A 76 -13.58 1.09 -10.34
C PHE A 76 -14.92 1.81 -10.19
N VAL A 77 -15.21 2.38 -9.03
CA VAL A 77 -16.43 3.18 -8.82
C VAL A 77 -16.38 4.47 -9.65
N GLY A 78 -15.24 5.17 -9.66
CA GLY A 78 -15.02 6.34 -10.51
C GLY A 78 -15.11 6.02 -12.00
N LEU A 79 -14.54 4.89 -12.43
CA LEU A 79 -14.67 4.41 -13.82
C LEU A 79 -16.11 4.08 -14.19
N ALA A 80 -16.86 3.49 -13.26
CA ALA A 80 -18.25 3.15 -13.48
C ALA A 80 -19.14 4.39 -13.62
N LEU A 81 -18.91 5.41 -12.79
CA LEU A 81 -19.53 6.73 -12.91
C LEU A 81 -19.18 7.37 -14.26
N LEU A 82 -17.91 7.34 -14.66
CA LEU A 82 -17.48 7.86 -15.96
C LEU A 82 -18.19 7.15 -17.13
N GLY A 83 -18.29 5.83 -17.08
CA GLY A 83 -19.03 5.03 -18.07
C GLY A 83 -20.51 5.42 -18.14
N SER A 84 -21.11 5.76 -17.00
CA SER A 84 -22.48 6.30 -16.96
C SER A 84 -22.60 7.67 -17.63
N TYR A 85 -21.62 8.56 -17.44
CA TYR A 85 -21.63 9.88 -18.08
C TYR A 85 -21.39 9.82 -19.59
N VAL A 86 -20.51 8.93 -20.06
CA VAL A 86 -20.11 8.85 -21.48
C VAL A 86 -21.05 7.98 -22.30
N ALA A 87 -21.42 6.81 -21.80
CA ALA A 87 -22.15 5.79 -22.56
C ALA A 87 -23.60 5.58 -22.08
N GLY A 88 -24.03 6.26 -21.02
CA GLY A 88 -25.35 6.06 -20.42
C GLY A 88 -25.53 4.69 -19.77
N TRP A 89 -24.44 3.96 -19.52
CA TRP A 89 -24.49 2.65 -18.88
C TRP A 89 -24.73 2.78 -17.39
N SER A 90 -25.48 1.84 -16.82
CA SER A 90 -25.64 1.79 -15.36
C SER A 90 -24.26 1.62 -14.69
N PRO A 91 -23.90 2.43 -13.67
CA PRO A 91 -22.68 2.24 -12.91
C PRO A 91 -22.52 0.80 -12.39
N ALA A 92 -23.61 0.15 -12.00
CA ALA A 92 -23.60 -1.24 -11.55
C ALA A 92 -23.11 -2.21 -12.65
N LEU A 93 -23.52 -1.99 -13.90
CA LEU A 93 -23.11 -2.82 -15.03
C LEU A 93 -21.62 -2.60 -15.36
N THR A 94 -21.17 -1.34 -15.37
CA THR A 94 -19.79 -0.99 -15.67
C THR A 94 -18.83 -1.50 -14.58
N SER A 95 -19.17 -1.34 -13.30
CA SER A 95 -18.40 -1.91 -12.19
C SER A 95 -18.30 -3.42 -12.30
N LEU A 96 -19.41 -4.11 -12.56
CA LEU A 96 -19.43 -5.57 -12.71
C LEU A 96 -18.51 -6.02 -13.86
N LEU A 97 -18.54 -5.33 -15.00
CA LEU A 97 -17.68 -5.62 -16.14
C LEU A 97 -16.19 -5.46 -15.82
N LEU A 98 -15.84 -4.47 -15.00
CA LEU A 98 -14.46 -4.22 -14.55
C LEU A 98 -14.00 -5.23 -13.50
N ASP A 99 -14.89 -5.62 -12.58
CA ASP A 99 -14.60 -6.56 -11.50
C ASP A 99 -14.34 -7.99 -11.99
N ILE A 100 -15.15 -8.49 -12.94
CA ILE A 100 -15.06 -9.87 -13.46
C ILE A 100 -13.63 -10.26 -13.90
N PRO A 101 -12.94 -9.53 -14.80
CA PRO A 101 -11.62 -9.93 -15.25
C PRO A 101 -10.60 -9.94 -14.11
N VAL A 102 -10.68 -8.98 -13.18
CA VAL A 102 -9.76 -8.93 -12.04
C VAL A 102 -9.99 -10.09 -11.08
N ILE A 103 -11.25 -10.40 -10.77
CA ILE A 103 -11.61 -11.54 -9.91
C ILE A 103 -11.12 -12.85 -10.52
N LEU A 104 -11.26 -13.03 -11.84
CA LEU A 104 -10.76 -14.22 -12.54
C LEU A 104 -9.24 -14.36 -12.43
N ILE A 105 -8.50 -13.28 -12.66
CA ILE A 105 -7.04 -13.27 -12.52
C ILE A 105 -6.65 -13.56 -11.07
N ALA A 106 -7.29 -12.90 -10.11
CA ALA A 106 -6.97 -13.06 -8.69
C ALA A 106 -7.32 -14.44 -8.15
N TRP A 107 -8.37 -15.08 -8.66
CA TRP A 107 -8.69 -16.48 -8.35
C TRP A 107 -7.53 -17.41 -8.71
N TYR A 108 -6.87 -17.16 -9.83
CA TYR A 108 -5.71 -17.92 -10.27
C TYR A 108 -4.46 -17.65 -9.41
N PHE A 109 -4.17 -16.38 -9.07
CA PHE A 109 -2.93 -16.00 -8.38
C PHE A 109 -2.98 -16.03 -6.85
N MET A 110 -4.13 -15.71 -6.22
CA MET A 110 -4.24 -15.53 -4.76
C MET A 110 -4.87 -16.74 -4.06
N GLY A 111 -5.49 -17.65 -4.81
CA GLY A 111 -6.08 -18.87 -4.30
C GLY A 111 -7.45 -18.68 -3.65
N ARG A 112 -8.11 -19.80 -3.38
CA ARG A 112 -9.53 -19.85 -2.99
C ARG A 112 -9.82 -19.16 -1.65
N LYS A 113 -8.93 -19.28 -0.67
CA LYS A 113 -9.14 -18.71 0.68
C LYS A 113 -9.23 -17.18 0.63
N TYR A 114 -8.34 -16.53 -0.12
CA TYR A 114 -8.37 -15.08 -0.28
C TYR A 114 -9.63 -14.65 -1.02
N MET A 115 -10.03 -15.37 -2.08
CA MET A 115 -11.27 -15.07 -2.82
C MET A 115 -12.53 -15.21 -1.97
N LEU A 116 -12.65 -16.26 -1.14
CA LEU A 116 -13.76 -16.41 -0.20
C LEU A 116 -13.84 -15.23 0.77
N LYS A 117 -12.71 -14.78 1.30
CA LYS A 117 -12.64 -13.60 2.19
C LYS A 117 -12.99 -12.32 1.45
N ALA A 118 -12.46 -12.12 0.24
CA ALA A 118 -12.75 -10.96 -0.60
C ALA A 118 -14.24 -10.89 -0.98
N MET A 119 -14.87 -12.02 -1.32
CA MET A 119 -16.32 -12.06 -1.56
C MET A 119 -17.10 -11.70 -0.29
N LEU A 120 -16.69 -12.23 0.87
CA LEU A 120 -17.32 -11.88 2.14
C LEU A 120 -17.10 -10.39 2.49
N GLY A 121 -15.94 -9.84 2.20
CA GLY A 121 -15.61 -8.42 2.38
C GLY A 121 -16.46 -7.53 1.47
N ALA A 122 -16.57 -7.86 0.19
CA ALA A 122 -17.42 -7.16 -0.77
C ALA A 122 -18.89 -7.17 -0.33
N LEU A 123 -19.42 -8.36 0.03
CA LEU A 123 -20.79 -8.49 0.54
C LEU A 123 -20.99 -7.67 1.83
N SER A 124 -20.04 -7.70 2.75
CA SER A 124 -20.12 -6.94 4.00
C SER A 124 -20.12 -5.44 3.75
N PHE A 125 -19.25 -4.96 2.84
CA PHE A 125 -19.21 -3.56 2.43
C PHE A 125 -20.54 -3.13 1.80
N SER A 126 -21.08 -3.89 0.83
CA SER A 126 -22.37 -3.59 0.21
C SER A 126 -23.51 -3.54 1.23
N LEU A 127 -23.56 -4.50 2.17
CA LEU A 127 -24.59 -4.52 3.21
C LEU A 127 -24.48 -3.33 4.16
N PHE A 128 -23.27 -2.97 4.58
CA PHE A 128 -23.08 -1.79 5.42
C PHE A 128 -23.36 -0.49 4.67
N TYR A 129 -23.03 -0.41 3.38
CA TYR A 129 -23.34 0.74 2.55
C TYR A 129 -24.85 0.91 2.38
N GLU A 130 -25.59 -0.15 2.02
CA GLU A 130 -27.07 -0.11 1.94
C GLU A 130 -27.68 0.23 3.32
N TRP A 131 -27.08 -0.26 4.40
CA TRP A 131 -27.54 0.07 5.75
C TRP A 131 -27.35 1.56 6.08
N CYS A 132 -26.19 2.13 5.74
CA CYS A 132 -25.93 3.57 5.87
C CYS A 132 -26.91 4.38 5.00
N GLU A 133 -27.15 3.96 3.77
CA GLU A 133 -28.03 4.64 2.82
C GLU A 133 -29.50 4.65 3.29
N ARG A 134 -30.03 3.49 3.68
CA ARG A 134 -31.47 3.35 3.97
C ARG A 134 -31.84 3.75 5.40
N TYR A 135 -30.97 3.53 6.37
CA TYR A 135 -31.33 3.62 7.78
C TYR A 135 -30.60 4.70 8.57
N SER A 136 -29.54 5.30 8.03
CA SER A 136 -28.83 6.36 8.75
C SER A 136 -29.45 7.72 8.46
N PRO A 137 -30.07 8.39 9.45
CA PRO A 137 -30.57 9.75 9.28
C PRO A 137 -29.45 10.80 9.37
N LEU A 138 -28.22 10.35 9.58
CA LEU A 138 -27.08 11.22 9.85
C LEU A 138 -26.63 11.83 8.52
N VAL A 139 -26.59 13.17 8.46
CA VAL A 139 -26.12 13.92 7.29
C VAL A 139 -24.99 14.81 7.76
N ILE A 140 -23.77 14.56 7.25
CA ILE A 140 -22.60 15.38 7.55
C ILE A 140 -22.35 16.29 6.36
N ASP A 141 -23.06 17.42 6.34
CA ASP A 141 -22.85 18.45 5.34
C ASP A 141 -21.60 19.28 5.68
N LEU A 142 -20.56 19.08 4.88
CA LEU A 142 -19.29 19.80 4.89
C LEU A 142 -19.10 20.55 3.55
N GLN A 143 -20.15 20.87 2.81
CA GLN A 143 -20.04 21.60 1.52
C GLN A 143 -19.40 22.98 1.69
N GLY A 144 -19.55 23.61 2.86
CA GLY A 144 -18.83 24.83 3.22
C GLY A 144 -17.32 24.65 3.44
N SER A 145 -16.86 23.42 3.63
CA SER A 145 -15.47 23.07 3.95
C SER A 145 -15.04 21.74 3.31
N LEU A 146 -15.06 21.66 1.97
CA LEU A 146 -14.63 20.46 1.21
C LEU A 146 -13.24 19.94 1.61
N LEU A 147 -12.35 20.82 2.09
CA LEU A 147 -11.06 20.42 2.63
C LEU A 147 -11.21 19.48 3.84
N ALA A 148 -12.10 19.80 4.78
CA ALA A 148 -12.38 18.97 5.93
C ALA A 148 -13.05 17.65 5.51
N ALA A 149 -13.98 17.71 4.56
CA ALA A 149 -14.59 16.51 3.98
C ALA A 149 -13.54 15.58 3.37
N ALA A 150 -12.62 16.11 2.55
CA ALA A 150 -11.54 15.35 1.93
C ALA A 150 -10.56 14.74 2.96
N LEU A 151 -10.21 15.49 4.01
CA LEU A 151 -9.37 14.98 5.11
C LEU A 151 -10.03 13.81 5.82
N ILE A 152 -11.28 13.98 6.25
CA ILE A 152 -12.05 12.97 6.99
C ILE A 152 -12.26 11.74 6.11
N SER A 153 -12.72 11.94 4.87
CA SER A 153 -12.89 10.86 3.89
C SER A 153 -11.60 10.08 3.68
N GLY A 154 -10.49 10.77 3.38
CA GLY A 154 -9.21 10.13 3.11
C GLY A 154 -8.69 9.32 4.29
N ILE A 155 -8.85 9.83 5.52
CA ILE A 155 -8.46 9.11 6.73
C ILE A 155 -9.35 7.88 6.93
N LEU A 156 -10.67 8.03 6.96
CA LEU A 156 -11.57 6.90 7.26
C LEU A 156 -11.50 5.83 6.17
N THR A 157 -11.54 6.23 4.89
CA THR A 157 -11.42 5.32 3.75
C THR A 157 -10.07 4.61 3.79
N GLY A 158 -8.98 5.35 3.95
CA GLY A 158 -7.64 4.76 3.98
C GLY A 158 -7.42 3.82 5.16
N VAL A 159 -8.00 4.14 6.33
CA VAL A 159 -7.97 3.28 7.50
C VAL A 159 -8.80 2.02 7.26
N GLY A 160 -10.03 2.17 6.77
CA GLY A 160 -10.93 1.05 6.47
C GLY A 160 -10.33 0.09 5.44
N ALA A 161 -9.94 0.59 4.27
CA ALA A 161 -9.29 -0.19 3.21
C ALA A 161 -7.99 -0.84 3.71
N GLY A 162 -7.16 -0.08 4.44
CA GLY A 162 -5.92 -0.59 5.02
C GLY A 162 -6.16 -1.78 5.95
N ILE A 163 -7.18 -1.73 6.79
CA ILE A 163 -7.57 -2.83 7.71
C ILE A 163 -8.08 -4.03 6.92
N VAL A 164 -8.95 -3.83 5.92
CA VAL A 164 -9.49 -4.92 5.08
C VAL A 164 -8.35 -5.65 4.38
N ILE A 165 -7.46 -4.91 3.71
CA ILE A 165 -6.31 -5.49 3.00
C ILE A 165 -5.36 -6.18 4.00
N ALA A 166 -5.09 -5.57 5.16
CA ALA A 166 -4.27 -6.16 6.21
C ALA A 166 -4.84 -7.46 6.80
N SER A 167 -6.17 -7.65 6.74
CA SER A 167 -6.84 -8.89 7.14
C SER A 167 -6.72 -10.02 6.10
N GLY A 168 -6.12 -9.74 4.95
CA GLY A 168 -6.04 -10.65 3.81
C GLY A 168 -7.38 -10.79 3.09
N SER A 169 -8.09 -9.67 2.94
CA SER A 169 -9.37 -9.57 2.22
C SER A 169 -9.35 -8.40 1.23
N ALA A 170 -10.48 -8.15 0.57
CA ALA A 170 -10.76 -7.03 -0.32
C ALA A 170 -12.26 -6.72 -0.29
N THR A 171 -12.64 -5.52 -0.69
CA THR A 171 -14.04 -5.07 -0.81
C THR A 171 -14.53 -4.96 -2.25
N GLY A 172 -13.62 -4.85 -3.21
CA GLY A 172 -13.92 -4.75 -4.65
C GLY A 172 -12.81 -5.31 -5.52
N GLY A 173 -13.00 -5.29 -6.84
CA GLY A 173 -11.97 -5.69 -7.79
C GLY A 173 -10.80 -4.71 -7.85
N ASP A 174 -11.00 -3.43 -7.56
CA ASP A 174 -9.95 -2.43 -7.45
C ASP A 174 -8.96 -2.73 -6.30
N ASP A 175 -9.46 -3.13 -5.12
CA ASP A 175 -8.63 -3.60 -4.00
C ASP A 175 -7.76 -4.80 -4.41
N ILE A 176 -8.37 -5.76 -5.08
CA ILE A 176 -7.72 -6.98 -5.55
C ILE A 176 -6.64 -6.63 -6.59
N LEU A 177 -6.97 -5.74 -7.53
CA LEU A 177 -6.06 -5.25 -8.55
C LEU A 177 -4.86 -4.54 -7.92
N ALA A 178 -5.10 -3.66 -6.94
CA ALA A 178 -4.05 -2.92 -6.26
C ALA A 178 -3.08 -3.86 -5.52
N VAL A 179 -3.61 -4.88 -4.84
CA VAL A 179 -2.79 -5.91 -4.17
C VAL A 179 -1.99 -6.73 -5.19
N LEU A 180 -2.60 -7.10 -6.31
CA LEU A 180 -1.94 -7.89 -7.36
C LEU A 180 -0.81 -7.11 -8.03
N VAL A 181 -1.09 -5.86 -8.43
CA VAL A 181 -0.11 -4.97 -9.05
C VAL A 181 1.01 -4.66 -8.06
N SER A 182 0.70 -4.39 -6.79
CA SER A 182 1.72 -4.17 -5.75
C SER A 182 2.67 -5.36 -5.59
N LYS A 183 2.16 -6.60 -5.67
CA LYS A 183 3.00 -7.81 -5.64
C LYS A 183 3.92 -7.90 -6.86
N TRP A 184 3.46 -7.52 -8.04
CA TRP A 184 4.24 -7.62 -9.26
C TRP A 184 5.27 -6.49 -9.41
N SER A 185 4.87 -5.25 -9.13
CA SER A 185 5.70 -4.05 -9.27
C SER A 185 6.60 -3.78 -8.07
N ARG A 186 6.40 -4.49 -6.94
CA ARG A 186 7.03 -4.24 -5.63
C ARG A 186 6.76 -2.83 -5.08
N MET A 187 5.78 -2.13 -5.62
CA MET A 187 5.35 -0.83 -5.12
C MET A 187 4.49 -0.99 -3.87
N LYS A 188 4.43 0.07 -3.06
CA LYS A 188 3.55 0.12 -1.88
C LYS A 188 2.09 0.07 -2.35
N ILE A 189 1.25 -0.71 -1.67
CA ILE A 189 -0.16 -0.89 -2.04
C ILE A 189 -0.88 0.45 -2.22
N GLY A 190 -0.74 1.38 -1.27
CA GLY A 190 -1.37 2.70 -1.40
C GLY A 190 -0.84 3.53 -2.58
N SER A 191 0.44 3.38 -2.97
CA SER A 191 0.95 4.06 -4.17
C SER A 191 0.27 3.55 -5.45
N VAL A 192 -0.10 2.26 -5.48
CA VAL A 192 -0.87 1.70 -6.61
C VAL A 192 -2.27 2.30 -6.66
N PHE A 193 -2.96 2.39 -5.51
CA PHE A 193 -4.25 3.11 -5.42
C PHE A 193 -4.14 4.53 -5.93
N PHE A 194 -3.17 5.31 -5.44
CA PHE A 194 -3.01 6.71 -5.84
C PHE A 194 -2.79 6.88 -7.34
N ILE A 195 -2.01 6.00 -7.97
CA ILE A 195 -1.76 6.05 -9.42
C ILE A 195 -3.02 5.66 -10.18
N PHE A 196 -3.64 4.55 -9.80
CA PHE A 196 -4.83 4.04 -10.49
C PHE A 196 -5.99 5.03 -10.37
N ASP A 197 -6.32 5.46 -9.16
CA ASP A 197 -7.35 6.46 -8.90
C ASP A 197 -6.99 7.80 -9.53
N GLY A 198 -5.72 8.20 -9.48
CA GLY A 198 -5.26 9.42 -10.14
C GLY A 198 -5.50 9.41 -11.64
N MET A 199 -5.29 8.28 -12.32
CA MET A 199 -5.59 8.13 -13.75
C MET A 199 -7.11 8.25 -14.01
N VAL A 200 -7.93 7.60 -13.17
CA VAL A 200 -9.40 7.67 -13.28
C VAL A 200 -9.92 9.08 -13.05
N LEU A 201 -9.39 9.77 -12.03
CA LEU A 201 -9.78 11.14 -11.68
C LEU A 201 -9.31 12.18 -12.69
N LEU A 202 -8.14 11.98 -13.32
CA LEU A 202 -7.73 12.81 -14.45
C LEU A 202 -8.71 12.69 -15.61
N LEU A 203 -9.27 11.50 -15.82
CA LEU A 203 -10.24 11.25 -16.87
C LEU A 203 -11.62 11.81 -16.52
N SER A 204 -12.01 11.79 -15.24
CA SER A 204 -13.27 12.38 -14.77
C SER A 204 -13.28 13.92 -14.81
N LEU A 205 -12.12 14.57 -14.84
CA LEU A 205 -11.96 16.03 -14.99
C LEU A 205 -12.65 16.60 -16.25
N LEU A 206 -12.88 15.76 -17.27
CA LEU A 206 -13.59 16.14 -18.49
C LEU A 206 -15.11 16.26 -18.28
N PHE A 207 -15.65 15.67 -17.21
CA PHE A 207 -17.10 15.53 -16.98
C PHE A 207 -17.57 16.09 -15.63
N MET A 208 -16.67 16.23 -14.65
CA MET A 208 -16.98 16.68 -13.30
C MET A 208 -16.38 18.06 -12.95
N PRO A 209 -16.94 18.77 -11.95
CA PRO A 209 -16.39 20.04 -11.49
C PRO A 209 -14.95 19.90 -11.00
N LEU A 210 -14.09 20.83 -11.42
CA LEU A 210 -12.67 20.84 -11.05
C LEU A 210 -12.47 20.91 -9.53
N LYS A 211 -13.29 21.70 -8.83
CA LYS A 211 -13.21 21.89 -7.39
C LYS A 211 -13.36 20.57 -6.63
N GLU A 212 -14.46 19.85 -6.86
CA GLU A 212 -14.75 18.56 -6.22
C GLU A 212 -13.67 17.53 -6.55
N THR A 213 -13.24 17.46 -7.81
CA THR A 213 -12.24 16.48 -8.24
C THR A 213 -10.87 16.71 -7.58
N LEU A 214 -10.44 17.96 -7.42
CA LEU A 214 -9.19 18.28 -6.71
C LEU A 214 -9.25 17.86 -5.23
N TYR A 215 -10.40 18.04 -4.57
CA TYR A 215 -10.60 17.58 -3.19
C TYR A 215 -10.66 16.05 -3.11
N THR A 216 -11.24 15.37 -4.09
CA THR A 216 -11.16 13.90 -4.19
C THR A 216 -9.72 13.43 -4.36
N VAL A 217 -8.92 14.06 -5.23
CA VAL A 217 -7.50 13.70 -5.40
C VAL A 217 -6.75 13.84 -4.06
N LEU A 218 -7.06 14.89 -3.28
CA LEU A 218 -6.52 15.06 -1.93
C LEU A 218 -6.95 13.93 -0.99
N ALA A 219 -8.23 13.57 -0.98
CA ALA A 219 -8.76 12.47 -0.16
C ALA A 219 -8.07 11.14 -0.50
N VAL A 220 -7.94 10.81 -1.79
CA VAL A 220 -7.25 9.62 -2.28
C VAL A 220 -5.77 9.64 -1.91
N TRP A 221 -5.10 10.78 -2.03
CA TRP A 221 -3.70 10.91 -1.62
C TRP A 221 -3.53 10.59 -0.13
N ILE A 222 -4.41 11.09 0.73
CA ILE A 222 -4.41 10.79 2.17
C ILE A 222 -4.70 9.30 2.40
N ALA A 223 -5.74 8.76 1.76
CA ALA A 223 -6.11 7.36 1.86
C ALA A 223 -4.93 6.44 1.51
N SER A 224 -4.21 6.76 0.43
CA SER A 224 -3.02 6.02 0.00
C SER A 224 -1.94 5.92 1.10
N LYS A 225 -1.76 6.99 1.89
CA LYS A 225 -0.80 6.99 3.01
C LYS A 225 -1.28 6.07 4.11
N PHE A 226 -2.55 6.17 4.52
CA PHE A 226 -3.10 5.33 5.58
C PHE A 226 -3.15 3.84 5.20
N ILE A 227 -3.55 3.52 3.98
CA ILE A 227 -3.52 2.14 3.45
C ILE A 227 -2.10 1.59 3.56
N THR A 228 -1.12 2.35 3.08
CA THR A 228 0.29 1.95 3.12
C THR A 228 0.78 1.75 4.55
N LEU A 229 0.47 2.67 5.46
CA LEU A 229 0.91 2.60 6.85
C LEU A 229 0.35 1.36 7.55
N ILE A 230 -0.95 1.10 7.41
CA ILE A 230 -1.62 -0.02 8.08
C ILE A 230 -1.17 -1.36 7.50
N THR A 231 -1.11 -1.48 6.17
CA THR A 231 -0.67 -2.71 5.51
C THR A 231 0.79 -3.03 5.83
N GLN A 232 1.67 -2.03 5.90
CA GLN A 232 3.06 -2.23 6.33
C GLN A 232 3.18 -2.58 7.82
N ALA A 233 2.40 -1.93 8.68
CA ALA A 233 2.38 -2.24 10.11
C ALA A 233 1.93 -3.69 10.35
N ALA A 234 0.90 -4.14 9.63
CA ALA A 234 0.43 -5.52 9.66
C ALA A 234 1.49 -6.50 9.15
N ALA A 235 2.17 -6.18 8.03
CA ALA A 235 3.25 -7.00 7.50
C ALA A 235 4.45 -7.12 8.46
N LYS A 236 4.83 -6.01 9.14
CA LYS A 236 5.89 -6.02 10.16
C LYS A 236 5.52 -6.90 11.37
N LYS A 237 4.24 -6.88 11.78
CA LYS A 237 3.71 -7.70 12.87
C LYS A 237 3.68 -9.20 12.56
N GLN A 238 3.79 -9.60 11.29
CA GLN A 238 3.87 -11.00 10.88
C GLN A 238 5.33 -11.50 10.76
N ARG A 239 6.33 -10.61 10.79
CA ARG A 239 7.76 -11.02 10.80
C ARG A 239 8.15 -11.66 12.13
N PRO A 240 8.91 -12.76 12.14
CA PRO A 240 9.36 -13.42 13.36
C PRO A 240 10.22 -12.49 14.23
N GLU A 241 10.15 -12.66 15.55
CA GLU A 241 10.77 -11.80 16.58
C GLU A 241 12.26 -11.53 16.30
N TYR A 242 13.01 -12.56 15.88
CA TYR A 242 14.46 -12.47 15.62
C TYR A 242 14.80 -11.48 14.49
N GLU A 243 13.92 -11.35 13.49
CA GLU A 243 14.15 -10.47 12.35
C GLU A 243 13.85 -9.01 12.69
N ARG A 244 13.03 -8.77 13.73
CA ARG A 244 12.70 -7.43 14.23
C ARG A 244 13.82 -6.82 15.07
N GLU A 245 14.56 -7.63 15.82
CA GLU A 245 15.76 -7.17 16.55
C GLU A 245 16.90 -6.78 15.61
N THR A 246 17.08 -7.50 14.49
CA THR A 246 18.13 -7.19 13.52
C THR A 246 17.89 -5.92 12.71
N LEU A 247 16.64 -5.47 12.61
CA LEU A 247 16.24 -4.27 11.84
C LEU A 247 16.12 -3.01 12.69
N GLN A 248 16.21 -3.13 14.02
CA GLN A 248 16.45 -1.97 14.87
C GLN A 248 17.90 -1.56 14.65
N PRO A 249 18.19 -0.31 14.23
CA PRO A 249 19.57 0.13 14.19
C PRO A 249 20.12 0.00 15.61
N LYS A 250 21.05 -0.94 15.82
CA LYS A 250 21.79 -1.02 17.07
C LYS A 250 22.34 0.38 17.32
N PRO A 251 22.17 0.97 18.52
CA PRO A 251 22.88 2.19 18.84
C PRO A 251 24.35 1.86 18.62
N VAL A 252 24.95 2.46 17.59
CA VAL A 252 26.38 2.38 17.37
C VAL A 252 26.94 3.08 18.59
N LYS A 253 27.37 2.30 19.59
CA LYS A 253 28.32 2.80 20.57
C LYS A 253 29.53 3.20 19.75
N THR A 254 29.59 4.47 19.40
CA THR A 254 30.85 5.09 19.04
C THR A 254 31.63 5.09 20.33
N ASP A 255 32.26 3.95 20.65
CA ASP A 255 33.42 3.96 21.50
C ASP A 255 34.40 4.83 20.73
N VAL A 256 34.49 6.11 21.11
CA VAL A 256 35.51 7.01 20.65
C VAL A 256 36.81 6.40 21.13
N ILE A 257 37.39 5.54 20.29
CA ILE A 257 38.78 5.14 20.42
C ILE A 257 39.54 6.45 20.20
N LEU A 258 39.88 7.10 21.31
CA LEU A 258 40.92 8.12 21.38
C LEU A 258 42.19 7.46 20.85
N LEU A 259 42.36 7.50 19.52
CA LEU A 259 43.64 7.23 18.90
C LEU A 259 44.62 8.17 19.58
N PRO A 260 45.67 7.66 20.24
CA PRO A 260 46.68 8.52 20.83
C PRO A 260 47.25 9.37 19.69
N LEU A 261 47.09 10.69 19.79
CA LEU A 261 47.68 11.62 18.83
C LEU A 261 49.17 11.28 18.70
N PRO A 262 49.72 11.15 17.48
CA PRO A 262 51.14 10.91 17.31
C PRO A 262 51.90 12.07 17.96
N LYS A 263 52.79 11.75 18.91
CA LYS A 263 53.66 12.74 19.56
C LYS A 263 54.45 13.47 18.46
N PRO A 264 54.55 14.80 18.50
CA PRO A 264 55.33 15.54 17.51
C PRO A 264 56.80 15.12 17.64
N ALA A 265 57.33 14.49 16.59
CA ALA A 265 58.76 14.19 16.48
C ALA A 265 59.51 15.53 16.36
N ALA A 266 60.29 15.85 17.38
CA ALA A 266 61.23 16.96 17.35
C ALA A 266 62.42 16.62 16.44
N SER A 267 62.82 17.59 15.61
CA SER A 267 64.11 17.70 14.91
C SER A 267 64.32 16.78 13.71
N ALA A 268 64.79 17.17 12.53
CA ALA A 268 65.10 18.44 11.88
C ALA A 268 65.48 18.09 10.43
N ALA A 269 65.04 18.84 9.42
CA ALA A 269 65.76 19.02 8.17
C ALA A 269 65.15 20.19 7.39
N SER A 270 65.91 21.28 7.35
CA SER A 270 65.68 22.51 6.62
C SER A 270 65.43 22.27 5.13
N VAL A 271 64.23 22.57 4.66
CA VAL A 271 64.00 22.85 3.23
C VAL A 271 64.17 24.36 3.03
N SER A 272 65.34 24.70 2.50
CA SER A 272 65.74 26.04 2.07
C SER A 272 64.85 26.49 0.91
N TYR A 273 63.99 27.48 1.16
CA TYR A 273 63.32 28.21 0.08
C TYR A 273 64.27 29.30 -0.42
N SER A 274 64.76 29.15 -1.65
CA SER A 274 65.49 30.20 -2.35
C SER A 274 64.50 31.25 -2.88
N PRO A 275 64.75 32.56 -2.68
CA PRO A 275 63.82 33.61 -3.08
C PRO A 275 64.03 33.96 -4.57
N ILE A 276 63.02 33.71 -5.40
CA ILE A 276 62.97 34.30 -6.75
C ILE A 276 62.46 35.73 -6.60
N ARG A 277 63.36 36.72 -6.77
CA ARG A 277 63.05 38.15 -6.75
C ARG A 277 63.01 38.71 -8.19
N THR A 278 61.85 39.29 -8.51
CA THR A 278 61.55 40.44 -9.40
C THR A 278 61.83 40.38 -10.91
N LYS A 279 60.80 40.69 -11.69
CA LYS A 279 60.82 41.88 -12.56
C LYS A 279 59.50 42.64 -12.49
N ASP A 280 59.62 43.92 -12.17
CA ASP A 280 58.59 44.95 -12.24
C ASP A 280 57.99 45.09 -13.65
N THR A 281 56.69 45.35 -13.73
CA THR A 281 56.19 46.40 -14.62
C THR A 281 54.92 47.01 -14.03
N LYS A 282 55.02 48.30 -13.71
CA LYS A 282 53.96 49.21 -13.26
C LYS A 282 52.88 49.33 -14.35
N HIS A 283 51.60 49.51 -13.97
CA HIS A 283 50.82 50.72 -14.26
C HIS A 283 49.37 50.65 -13.72
N HIS A 284 48.98 51.72 -12.99
CA HIS A 284 47.65 52.21 -12.55
C HIS A 284 46.72 51.28 -11.74
N VAL A 285 46.40 51.50 -10.44
CA VAL A 285 45.89 52.69 -9.69
C VAL A 285 44.58 53.27 -10.22
N SER A 286 43.46 52.93 -9.57
CA SER A 286 42.54 53.86 -8.86
C SER A 286 41.32 53.07 -8.36
N THR A 287 41.22 52.69 -7.07
CA THR A 287 40.49 53.41 -6.01
C THR A 287 39.29 54.23 -6.49
N THR A 288 38.08 53.89 -6.02
CA THR A 288 37.24 54.83 -5.24
C THR A 288 36.20 54.05 -4.42
N ARG A 289 36.15 54.37 -3.13
CA ARG A 289 35.19 53.97 -2.10
C ARG A 289 34.51 55.26 -1.64
N VAL A 290 33.18 55.34 -1.71
CA VAL A 290 32.31 56.33 -1.02
C VAL A 290 30.96 55.60 -0.92
N LYS A 291 30.40 55.12 0.21
CA LYS A 291 30.14 55.58 1.59
C LYS A 291 29.25 56.82 1.70
N GLN A 292 28.14 56.63 2.42
CA GLN A 292 27.23 57.60 3.05
C GLN A 292 26.14 58.22 2.17
N SER A 293 24.95 58.60 2.66
CA SER A 293 24.19 58.38 3.91
C SER A 293 22.99 59.31 3.83
N SER A 294 21.86 58.89 4.40
CA SER A 294 20.90 59.72 5.16
C SER A 294 19.85 60.61 4.47
N ALA A 295 18.69 60.60 5.16
CA ALA A 295 17.68 61.66 5.37
C ALA A 295 16.45 61.57 4.46
N ALA A 296 15.26 61.16 4.94
CA ALA A 296 14.35 61.77 5.93
C ALA A 296 13.29 62.68 5.28
N GLY A 297 12.03 62.49 5.68
CA GLY A 297 10.98 63.52 5.69
C GLY A 297 9.94 63.42 4.59
N GLY A 298 8.69 63.15 5.00
CA GLY A 298 7.47 63.19 4.18
C GLY A 298 6.33 62.48 4.88
#